data_AF-A0A832XHZ7-F1
#
_entry.id   AF-A0A832XHZ7-F1
#
_cell.length_a   1.000
_cell.length_b   1.000
_cell.length_c   1.000
_cell.angle_alpha   90.00
_cell.angle_beta   90.00
_cell.angle_gamma   90.00
#
_symmetry.space_group_name_H-M   'P 1'
#
loop_
_entity.id
_entity.type
_entity.pdbx_description
1 polymer ?
#
loop_
_entity_poly.entity_id
_entity_poly.type
_entity_poly.pdbx_seq_one_letter_code
_entity_poly.pdbx_strand_id
1 'polypeptide(L)'
;MAISQGKSKRKKTGGVYKALRHKRLYELGRELIEIRPGEKKVKEIKGVGGMLKLVLIKAKEANVFIPSQKKYQKSEVIQVKENPAN
;
A
#
# COMPACT_ATOMS: atom_id res chain seq x y z
N MET A 1 -14.70 -3.08 -6.39
CA MET A 1 -15.18 -4.26 -5.61
C MET A 1 -14.80 -4.07 -4.14
N ALA A 2 -15.56 -4.57 -3.16
CA ALA A 2 -15.25 -4.33 -1.73
C ALA A 2 -14.31 -5.39 -1.14
N ILE A 3 -13.02 -5.07 -1.02
CA ILE A 3 -12.00 -5.89 -0.36
C ILE A 3 -12.23 -5.83 1.15
N SER A 4 -12.38 -6.99 1.81
CA SER A 4 -12.53 -7.06 3.26
C SER A 4 -11.26 -7.63 3.89
N GLN A 5 -10.76 -6.96 4.91
CA GLN A 5 -9.66 -7.41 5.78
C GLN A 5 -10.18 -8.18 7.01
N GLY A 6 -11.46 -8.54 7.02
CA GLY A 6 -12.07 -9.35 8.08
C GLY A 6 -11.57 -10.81 8.09
N LYS A 7 -12.17 -11.62 8.96
CA LYS A 7 -11.83 -13.04 9.09
C LYS A 7 -11.95 -13.78 7.75
N SER A 8 -11.06 -14.76 7.55
CA SER A 8 -11.16 -15.71 6.45
C SER A 8 -12.51 -16.43 6.45
N LYS A 9 -12.91 -16.91 5.27
CA LYS A 9 -14.14 -17.70 5.11
C LYS A 9 -14.08 -19.05 5.86
N ARG A 10 -12.88 -19.56 6.18
CA ARG A 10 -12.67 -20.86 6.82
C ARG A 10 -11.96 -20.77 8.17
N LYS A 11 -12.31 -21.70 9.05
CA LYS A 11 -11.65 -21.97 10.34
C LYS A 11 -10.25 -22.55 10.12
N LYS A 12 -9.41 -22.48 11.15
CA LYS A 12 -8.12 -23.20 11.18
C LYS A 12 -8.30 -24.71 10.95
N THR A 13 -9.42 -25.28 11.39
CA THR A 13 -9.79 -26.69 11.18
C THR A 13 -10.39 -26.99 9.79
N GLY A 14 -10.53 -26.00 8.90
CA GLY A 14 -11.06 -26.17 7.54
C GLY A 14 -12.58 -25.99 7.40
N GLY A 15 -13.34 -26.04 8.50
CA GLY A 15 -14.79 -25.79 8.48
C GLY A 15 -15.15 -24.35 8.06
N VAL A 16 -16.24 -24.17 7.32
CA VAL A 16 -16.70 -22.84 6.86
C VAL A 16 -17.35 -22.06 8.00
N TYR A 17 -17.02 -20.76 8.11
CA TYR A 17 -17.71 -19.88 9.06
C TYR A 17 -19.09 -19.48 8.54
N LYS A 18 -20.11 -19.55 9.40
CA LYS A 18 -21.40 -18.90 9.15
C LYS A 18 -21.27 -17.41 9.47
N ALA A 19 -21.58 -16.54 8.52
CA ALA A 19 -21.55 -15.10 8.74
C ALA A 19 -22.69 -14.69 9.68
N LEU A 20 -22.36 -13.96 10.75
CA LEU A 20 -23.34 -13.43 11.72
C LEU A 20 -23.88 -12.06 11.31
N ARG A 21 -23.17 -11.34 10.43
CA ARG A 21 -23.47 -9.96 10.02
C ARG A 21 -22.84 -9.63 8.66
N HIS A 22 -23.29 -8.52 8.08
CA HIS A 22 -22.67 -7.91 6.89
C HIS A 22 -21.33 -7.22 7.21
N LYS A 23 -20.54 -6.95 6.15
CA LYS A 23 -19.25 -6.25 6.24
C LYS A 23 -19.43 -4.83 6.79
N ARG A 24 -18.51 -4.39 7.65
CA ARG A 24 -18.51 -3.03 8.20
C ARG A 24 -17.48 -2.15 7.50
N LEU A 25 -17.67 -0.82 7.54
CA LEU A 25 -16.78 0.15 6.90
C LEU A 25 -15.33 0.04 7.37
N TYR A 26 -15.11 -0.25 8.66
CA TYR A 26 -13.76 -0.42 9.21
C TYR A 26 -13.06 -1.72 8.78
N GLU A 27 -13.79 -2.68 8.19
CA GLU A 27 -13.21 -3.92 7.65
C GLU A 27 -12.80 -3.75 6.18
N LEU A 28 -13.22 -2.66 5.52
CA LEU A 28 -12.98 -2.46 4.11
C LEU A 28 -11.55 -1.98 3.85
N GLY A 29 -10.82 -2.79 3.09
CA GLY A 29 -9.56 -2.42 2.49
C GLY A 29 -9.73 -1.70 1.15
N ARG A 30 -8.61 -1.44 0.49
CA ARG A 30 -8.54 -0.81 -0.83
C ARG A 30 -7.74 -1.67 -1.78
N GLU A 31 -7.95 -1.45 -3.07
CA GLU A 31 -7.14 -2.05 -4.12
C GLU A 31 -5.70 -1.52 -4.04
N LEU A 32 -4.75 -2.37 -4.44
CA LEU A 32 -3.34 -2.01 -4.50
C LEU A 32 -3.14 -0.96 -5.59
N ILE A 33 -2.39 0.09 -5.27
CA ILE A 33 -1.92 1.06 -6.24
C ILE A 33 -0.45 0.74 -6.52
N GLU A 34 -0.17 0.21 -7.71
CA GLU A 34 1.20 -0.03 -8.15
C GLU A 34 1.91 1.30 -8.41
N ILE A 35 3.06 1.48 -7.76
CA ILE A 35 3.90 2.66 -7.91
C ILE A 35 4.88 2.40 -9.06
N ARG A 36 4.99 3.36 -9.99
CA ARG A 36 5.91 3.26 -11.13
C ARG A 36 6.88 4.45 -11.15
N PRO A 37 8.12 4.29 -11.66
CA PRO A 37 9.01 5.43 -11.90
C PRO A 37 8.40 6.37 -12.95
N GLY A 38 8.57 7.67 -12.76
CA GLY A 38 8.09 8.72 -13.69
C GLY A 38 7.67 10.01 -12.99
N GLU A 39 7.10 10.96 -13.73
CA GLU A 39 6.68 12.25 -13.19
C GLU A 39 5.83 12.12 -11.93
N LYS A 40 6.18 12.90 -10.90
CA LYS A 40 5.60 12.77 -9.56
C LYS A 40 4.09 13.00 -9.61
N LYS A 41 3.33 11.95 -9.30
CA LYS A 41 1.87 12.00 -9.19
C LYS A 41 1.44 11.44 -7.84
N VAL A 42 0.78 12.28 -7.06
CA VAL A 42 0.25 11.94 -5.73
C VAL A 42 -1.27 11.91 -5.80
N LYS A 43 -1.88 10.93 -5.13
CA LYS A 43 -3.32 10.86 -4.91
C LYS A 43 -3.61 11.04 -3.44
N GLU A 44 -4.49 11.99 -3.14
CA GLU A 44 -4.99 12.19 -1.78
C GLU A 44 -6.14 11.23 -1.51
N ILE A 45 -6.06 10.56 -0.36
CA ILE A 45 -7.03 9.57 0.07
C ILE A 45 -7.55 9.96 1.44
N LYS A 46 -8.85 10.24 1.55
CA LYS A 46 -9.53 10.39 2.83
C LYS A 46 -9.64 9.03 3.53
N GLY A 47 -9.11 8.95 4.74
CA GLY A 47 -9.18 7.82 5.65
C GLY A 47 -10.31 7.97 6.67
N VAL A 48 -10.31 7.06 7.65
CA VAL A 48 -11.25 7.11 8.79
C VAL A 48 -10.88 8.27 9.70
N GLY A 49 -11.86 8.95 10.30
CA GLY A 49 -11.63 10.02 11.26
C GLY A 49 -11.05 11.31 10.67
N GLY A 50 -11.21 11.53 9.36
CA GLY A 50 -10.75 12.76 8.69
C GLY A 50 -9.27 12.79 8.30
N MET A 51 -8.54 11.70 8.53
CA MET A 51 -7.13 11.58 8.12
C MET A 51 -6.99 11.68 6.59
N LEU A 52 -5.94 12.35 6.10
CA LEU A 52 -5.54 12.32 4.71
C LEU A 52 -4.29 11.45 4.55
N LYS A 53 -4.40 10.39 3.75
CA LYS A 53 -3.28 9.56 3.32
C LYS A 53 -2.86 10.00 1.92
N LEU A 54 -1.61 10.42 1.78
CA LEU A 54 -1.01 10.71 0.48
C LEU A 54 -0.42 9.41 -0.08
N VAL A 55 -0.93 8.95 -1.22
CA VAL A 55 -0.44 7.74 -1.89
C VAL A 55 0.24 8.13 -3.20
N LEU A 56 1.46 7.64 -3.40
CA LEU A 56 2.19 7.83 -4.64
C LEU A 56 1.61 6.92 -5.73
N ILE A 57 1.43 7.48 -6.92
CA ILE A 57 1.14 6.71 -8.14
C ILE A 57 2.43 6.63 -8.98
N LYS A 58 3.15 7.74 -9.07
CA LYS A 58 4.43 7.83 -9.77
C LYS A 58 5.44 8.62 -8.93
N ALA A 59 6.70 8.20 -8.97
CA ALA A 59 7.79 8.86 -8.27
C ALA A 59 8.99 9.05 -9.22
N LYS A 60 9.51 10.28 -9.28
CA LYS A 60 10.69 10.63 -10.09
C LYS A 60 11.97 10.56 -9.27
N GLU A 61 11.88 10.96 -8.00
CA GLU A 61 13.03 11.19 -7.13
C GLU A 61 12.85 10.45 -5.80
N ALA A 62 13.97 10.06 -5.21
CA ALA A 62 14.07 9.48 -3.88
C ALA A 62 15.17 10.17 -3.06
N ASN A 63 14.97 10.23 -1.75
CA ASN A 63 16.04 10.58 -0.81
C ASN A 63 16.80 9.31 -0.46
N VAL A 64 18.04 9.19 -0.92
CA VAL A 64 18.89 8.03 -0.67
C VAL A 64 19.93 8.39 0.37
N PHE A 65 20.06 7.54 1.39
CA PHE A 65 21.12 7.64 2.39
C PHE A 65 22.35 6.87 1.92
N ILE A 66 23.53 7.51 1.95
CA ILE A 66 24.81 6.88 1.63
C ILE A 66 25.54 6.62 2.95
N PRO A 67 25.60 5.36 3.44
CA PRO A 67 26.17 5.04 4.75
C PRO A 67 27.66 5.44 4.87
N SER A 68 28.43 5.29 3.80
CA SER A 68 29.87 5.59 3.78
C SER A 68 30.20 7.05 4.07
N GLN A 69 29.32 7.96 3.64
CA GLN A 69 29.51 9.41 3.81
C GLN A 69 28.63 9.99 4.92
N LYS A 70 27.74 9.18 5.53
CA LYS A 70 26.70 9.61 6.47
C LYS A 70 25.89 10.81 5.98
N LYS A 71 25.59 10.86 4.67
CA LYS A 71 24.87 11.96 4.02
C LYS A 71 23.64 11.45 3.27
N TYR A 72 22.67 12.34 3.10
CA TYR A 72 21.48 12.12 2.29
C TYR A 72 21.62 12.87 0.97
N GLN A 73 21.25 12.21 -0.13
CA GLN A 73 21.23 12.81 -1.46
C GLN A 73 19.87 12.57 -2.11
N LYS A 74 19.36 13.60 -2.79
CA LYS A 74 18.22 13.45 -3.70
C LYS A 74 18.72 12.89 -5.02
N SER A 75 18.18 11.76 -5.44
CA SER A 75 18.53 11.11 -6.71
C SER A 75 17.29 10.72 -7.50
N GLU A 76 17.43 10.66 -8.82
CA GLU A 76 16.36 10.21 -9.71
C GLU A 76 16.27 8.67 -9.71
N VAL A 77 15.04 8.16 -9.79
CA VAL A 77 14.76 6.72 -9.85
C VAL A 77 14.53 6.32 -11.30
N ILE A 78 15.45 5.51 -11.85
CA ILE A 78 15.43 5.11 -13.26
C ILE A 78 14.57 3.86 -13.46
N GLN A 79 14.93 2.75 -12.81
CA GLN A 79 14.26 1.46 -12.97
C GLN A 79 14.41 0.59 -11.71
N VAL A 80 13.45 -0.30 -11.48
CA VAL A 80 13.53 -1.34 -10.46
C VAL A 80 14.33 -2.52 -11.01
N LYS A 81 15.44 -2.88 -10.35
CA LYS A 81 16.33 -3.96 -10.80
C LYS A 81 15.83 -5.35 -10.39
N GLU A 82 15.34 -5.48 -9.15
CA GLU A 82 14.93 -6.77 -8.57
C GLU A 82 13.84 -6.55 -7.53
N ASN A 83 12.93 -7.52 -7.39
CA ASN A 83 11.93 -7.55 -6.34
C ASN A 83 11.85 -8.97 -5.76
N PRO A 84 12.25 -9.21 -4.50
CA PRO A 84 12.22 -10.55 -3.90
C PRO A 84 10.81 -11.05 -3.56
N ALA A 85 9.80 -10.18 -3.61
CA ALA A 85 8.42 -10.54 -3.23
C ALA A 85 7.59 -11.16 -4.37
N ASN A 86 8.04 -11.01 -5.62
CA ASN A 86 7.38 -11.53 -6.82
C ASN A 86 8.31 -12.48 -7.55
#